data_AF-A0A7Z1DTJ8-F1
#
_entry.id   AF-A0A7Z1DTJ8-F1
#
_cell.length_a   1.000
_cell.length_b   1.000
_cell.length_c   1.000
_cell.angle_alpha   90.00
_cell.angle_beta   90.00
_cell.angle_gamma   90.00
#
_symmetry.space_group_name_H-M   'P 1'
#
loop_
_entity.id
_entity.type
_entity.pdbx_description
1 polymer ?
#
loop_
_entity_poly.entity_id
_entity_poly.type
_entity_poly.pdbx_seq_one_letter_code
_entity_poly.pdbx_strand_id
1 'polypeptide(L)'
;MKFKKIDFQDYPDAFSVDGHNCFTLIYDSKYAQGFRGYKSIQMDLEFCVQLIDFLKENQNDNFSAVTWASTLSLIVTYARCFTASKGFRAKLEGSVVPKAHRDHHQKIMQLRHQYVAHAGGGGEGSVNFLALYPNHDRKRVVAVAPPLPVRLTGLNEATREGLRAIISDLLTLVKQKQNQCMNKVMEEIKKQDLEKLYSYFDGEEGYTPDIGPSFDGRIQHTMDQHGRFYVKLVR
;
A
#
# COMPACT_ATOMS: atom_id res chain seq x y z
N MET A 1 -26.37 -4.16 -6.15
CA MET A 1 -25.49 -2.98 -6.23
C MET A 1 -26.27 -1.78 -5.72
N LYS A 2 -25.62 -0.84 -5.04
CA LYS A 2 -26.23 0.43 -4.61
C LYS A 2 -25.62 1.57 -5.41
N PHE A 3 -26.41 2.60 -5.68
CA PHE A 3 -25.95 3.80 -6.38
C PHE A 3 -26.19 5.03 -5.51
N LYS A 4 -25.25 5.97 -5.54
CA LYS A 4 -25.36 7.28 -4.91
C LYS A 4 -24.92 8.33 -5.93
N LYS A 5 -25.79 9.29 -6.20
CA LYS A 5 -25.46 10.46 -7.02
C LYS A 5 -24.33 11.27 -6.38
N ILE A 6 -23.41 11.75 -7.20
CA ILE A 6 -22.41 12.75 -6.79
C ILE A 6 -23.04 14.13 -6.95
N ASP A 7 -22.93 14.96 -5.91
CA ASP A 7 -23.19 16.38 -6.01
C ASP A 7 -21.90 17.09 -6.41
N PHE A 8 -21.89 17.72 -7.58
CA PHE A 8 -20.72 18.40 -8.12
C PHE A 8 -20.45 19.76 -7.45
N GLN A 9 -21.32 20.28 -6.59
CA GLN A 9 -21.03 21.49 -5.81
C GLN A 9 -19.77 21.31 -4.94
N ASP A 10 -19.54 20.10 -4.45
CA ASP A 10 -18.34 19.75 -3.68
C ASP A 10 -17.13 19.37 -4.57
N TYR A 11 -17.36 19.13 -5.87
CA TYR A 11 -16.42 18.45 -6.77
C TYR A 11 -16.52 18.93 -8.24
N PRO A 12 -16.39 20.25 -8.52
CA PRO A 12 -16.85 20.86 -9.77
C PRO A 12 -16.19 20.34 -11.06
N ASP A 13 -15.02 19.70 -10.97
CA ASP A 13 -14.28 19.15 -12.12
C ASP A 13 -14.07 17.64 -12.04
N ALA A 14 -14.72 16.94 -11.09
CA ALA A 14 -14.35 15.57 -10.76
C ALA A 14 -14.74 14.53 -11.82
N PHE A 15 -15.66 14.82 -12.72
CA PHE A 15 -16.01 13.88 -13.79
C PHE A 15 -16.45 14.68 -15.01
N SER A 16 -15.52 15.37 -15.67
CA SER A 16 -15.83 16.16 -16.86
C SER A 16 -15.28 15.56 -18.15
N VAL A 17 -16.06 15.67 -19.22
CA VAL A 17 -15.67 15.40 -20.61
C VAL A 17 -15.86 16.70 -21.39
N ASP A 18 -14.83 17.09 -22.15
CA ASP A 18 -14.82 18.33 -22.95
C ASP A 18 -15.14 19.59 -22.12
N GLY A 19 -14.81 19.58 -20.83
CA GLY A 19 -15.07 20.69 -19.90
C GLY A 19 -16.46 20.70 -19.28
N HIS A 20 -17.32 19.72 -19.59
CA HIS A 20 -18.66 19.59 -19.02
C HIS A 20 -18.76 18.38 -18.08
N ASN A 21 -19.42 18.55 -16.93
CA ASN A 21 -19.61 17.46 -15.98
C ASN A 21 -20.54 16.37 -16.54
N CYS A 22 -20.15 15.12 -16.35
CA CYS A 22 -20.95 13.95 -16.66
C CYS A 22 -21.88 13.60 -15.50
N PHE A 23 -23.07 13.10 -15.81
CA PHE A 23 -23.90 12.42 -14.82
C PHE A 23 -23.13 11.26 -14.19
N THR A 24 -22.88 11.36 -12.89
CA THR A 24 -21.99 10.44 -12.19
C THR A 24 -22.67 9.82 -10.98
N LEU A 25 -22.65 8.50 -10.95
CA LEU A 25 -23.11 7.68 -9.82
C LEU A 25 -21.91 6.96 -9.20
N ILE A 26 -21.76 7.08 -7.89
CA ILE A 26 -20.94 6.16 -7.09
C ILE A 26 -21.71 4.85 -6.99
N TYR A 27 -21.12 3.77 -7.46
CA TYR A 27 -21.63 2.43 -7.22
C TYR A 27 -20.93 1.78 -6.04
N ASP A 28 -21.70 1.04 -5.24
CA ASP A 28 -21.21 0.22 -4.15
C ASP A 28 -21.70 -1.22 -4.34
N SER A 29 -20.74 -2.14 -4.39
CA SER A 29 -20.99 -3.58 -4.44
C SER A 29 -19.86 -4.32 -3.76
N LYS A 30 -20.14 -5.55 -3.32
CA LYS A 30 -19.11 -6.40 -2.68
C LYS A 30 -17.89 -6.61 -3.58
N TYR A 31 -18.07 -6.64 -4.91
CA TYR A 31 -17.00 -6.80 -5.88
C TYR A 31 -16.25 -5.49 -6.10
N ALA A 32 -16.94 -4.34 -6.12
CA ALA A 32 -16.30 -3.03 -6.16
C ALA A 32 -15.41 -2.78 -4.93
N GLN A 33 -15.91 -3.14 -3.74
CA GLN A 33 -15.14 -3.11 -2.50
C GLN A 33 -13.94 -4.06 -2.54
N GLY A 34 -14.13 -5.26 -3.10
CA GLY A 34 -13.07 -6.24 -3.33
C GLY A 34 -11.97 -5.69 -4.25
N PHE A 35 -12.34 -5.13 -5.40
CA PHE A 35 -11.42 -4.49 -6.34
C PHE A 35 -10.61 -3.39 -5.65
N ARG A 36 -11.28 -2.47 -4.94
CA ARG A 36 -10.63 -1.38 -4.20
C ARG A 36 -9.63 -1.90 -3.18
N GLY A 37 -10.00 -2.94 -2.42
CA GLY A 37 -9.12 -3.57 -1.45
C GLY A 37 -7.87 -4.17 -2.11
N TYR A 38 -8.03 -4.92 -3.20
CA TYR A 38 -6.88 -5.49 -3.93
C TYR A 38 -6.05 -4.42 -4.65
N LYS A 39 -6.65 -3.32 -5.10
CA LYS A 39 -5.91 -2.19 -5.67
C LYS A 39 -5.07 -1.48 -4.60
N SER A 40 -5.59 -1.33 -3.38
CA SER A 40 -4.81 -0.83 -2.25
C SER A 40 -3.61 -1.73 -1.95
N ILE A 41 -3.81 -3.05 -1.90
CA ILE A 41 -2.71 -4.01 -1.70
C ILE A 41 -1.67 -3.89 -2.82
N GLN A 42 -2.08 -3.73 -4.08
CA GLN A 42 -1.14 -3.53 -5.18
C GLN A 42 -0.27 -2.29 -4.96
N MET A 43 -0.87 -1.15 -4.61
CA MET A 43 -0.13 0.09 -4.36
C MET A 43 0.86 -0.06 -3.19
N ASP A 44 0.43 -0.71 -2.11
CA ASP A 44 1.29 -1.02 -0.95
C ASP A 44 2.49 -1.91 -1.36
N LEU A 45 2.25 -2.93 -2.17
CA LEU A 45 3.30 -3.83 -2.69
C LEU A 45 4.26 -3.11 -3.64
N GLU A 46 3.77 -2.27 -4.55
CA GLU A 46 4.59 -1.45 -5.45
C GLU A 46 5.47 -0.47 -4.67
N PHE A 47 4.92 0.16 -3.62
CA PHE A 47 5.69 1.01 -2.73
C PHE A 47 6.77 0.22 -1.98
N CYS A 48 6.50 -1.02 -1.56
CA CYS A 48 7.52 -1.88 -0.96
C CYS A 48 8.68 -2.15 -1.92
N VAL A 49 8.43 -2.31 -3.23
CA VAL A 49 9.51 -2.45 -4.24
C VAL A 49 10.39 -1.20 -4.28
N GLN A 50 9.78 0.00 -4.30
CA GLN A 50 10.50 1.27 -4.29
C GLN A 50 11.37 1.43 -3.03
N LEU A 51 10.84 1.03 -1.87
CA LEU A 51 11.61 1.05 -0.62
C LEU A 51 12.77 0.05 -0.62
N ILE A 52 12.59 -1.12 -1.25
CA ILE A 52 13.69 -2.09 -1.42
C ILE A 52 14.80 -1.50 -2.28
N ASP A 53 14.47 -0.87 -3.41
CA ASP A 53 15.45 -0.20 -4.29
C ASP A 53 16.17 0.94 -3.55
N PHE A 54 15.40 1.80 -2.88
CA PHE A 54 15.95 2.87 -2.06
C PHE A 54 16.94 2.35 -1.02
N LEU A 55 16.59 1.31 -0.27
CA LEU A 55 17.48 0.72 0.74
C LEU A 55 18.71 0.06 0.12
N LYS A 56 18.59 -0.54 -1.07
CA LYS A 56 19.73 -1.12 -1.78
C LYS A 56 20.77 -0.06 -2.15
N GLU A 57 20.32 1.12 -2.54
CA GLU A 57 21.19 2.23 -2.97
C GLU A 57 21.73 3.07 -1.81
N ASN A 58 20.98 3.19 -0.71
CA ASN A 58 21.26 4.19 0.33
C ASN A 58 21.66 3.59 1.69
N GLN A 59 21.50 2.29 1.90
CA GLN A 59 21.92 1.65 3.14
C GLN A 59 23.46 1.57 3.19
N ASN A 60 24.04 2.19 4.20
CA ASN A 60 25.47 2.10 4.52
C ASN A 60 25.65 1.51 5.92
N ASP A 61 26.90 1.33 6.35
CA ASP A 61 27.24 0.70 7.64
C ASP A 61 26.87 1.58 8.85
N ASN A 62 26.56 2.86 8.64
CA ASN A 62 26.20 3.80 9.69
C ASN A 62 24.67 3.96 9.83
N PHE A 63 24.23 4.43 10.99
CA PHE A 63 22.83 4.79 11.19
C PHE A 63 22.45 5.95 10.27
N SER A 64 21.35 5.78 9.54
CA SER A 64 20.66 6.86 8.82
C SER A 64 19.20 6.88 9.22
N ALA A 65 18.72 8.05 9.67
CA ALA A 65 17.32 8.23 10.03
C ALA A 65 16.39 7.95 8.84
N VAL A 66 16.86 8.24 7.61
CA VAL A 66 16.10 8.01 6.38
C VAL A 66 16.01 6.51 6.08
N THR A 67 17.12 5.77 6.14
CA THR A 67 17.08 4.32 5.89
C THR A 67 16.32 3.57 6.99
N TRP A 68 16.40 4.04 8.24
CA TRP A 68 15.59 3.54 9.34
C TRP A 68 14.09 3.77 9.09
N ALA A 69 13.68 5.00 8.74
CA ALA A 69 12.29 5.31 8.43
C ALA A 69 11.78 4.49 7.23
N SER A 70 12.58 4.35 6.17
CA SER A 70 12.26 3.52 5.01
C SER A 70 12.14 2.03 5.38
N THR A 71 13.00 1.53 6.27
CA THR A 71 12.93 0.14 6.77
C THR A 71 11.64 -0.11 7.55
N LEU A 72 11.28 0.80 8.45
CA LEU A 72 10.01 0.72 9.19
C LEU A 72 8.81 0.79 8.24
N SER A 73 8.84 1.72 7.30
CA SER A 73 7.79 1.86 6.27
C SER A 73 7.61 0.58 5.47
N LEU A 74 8.72 -0.05 5.04
CA LEU A 74 8.70 -1.31 4.30
C LEU A 74 8.06 -2.44 5.12
N ILE A 75 8.49 -2.60 6.37
CA ILE A 75 8.00 -3.65 7.27
C ILE A 75 6.49 -3.48 7.52
N VAL A 76 6.06 -2.26 7.86
CA VAL A 76 4.66 -1.96 8.18
C VAL A 76 3.78 -2.10 6.94
N THR A 77 4.19 -1.53 5.81
CA THR A 77 3.42 -1.56 4.56
C THR A 77 3.26 -2.99 4.03
N TYR A 78 4.35 -3.78 4.05
CA TYR A 78 4.26 -5.19 3.67
C TYR A 78 3.32 -5.97 4.59
N ALA A 79 3.48 -5.85 5.91
CA ALA A 79 2.66 -6.56 6.87
C ALA A 79 1.17 -6.19 6.77
N ARG A 80 0.87 -4.92 6.45
CA ARG A 80 -0.50 -4.43 6.26
C ARG A 80 -1.27 -5.25 5.22
N CYS A 81 -0.60 -5.71 4.16
CA CYS A 81 -1.21 -6.54 3.11
C CYS A 81 -1.77 -7.88 3.62
N PHE A 82 -1.30 -8.36 4.78
CA PHE A 82 -1.67 -9.63 5.40
C PHE A 82 -2.55 -9.48 6.65
N THR A 83 -2.72 -8.26 7.15
CA THR A 83 -3.55 -7.98 8.33
C THR A 83 -4.95 -7.51 7.94
N ALA A 84 -5.98 -7.98 8.64
CA ALA A 84 -7.34 -7.50 8.42
C ALA A 84 -7.45 -6.02 8.84
N SER A 85 -8.06 -5.19 8.00
CA SER A 85 -8.43 -3.82 8.34
C SER A 85 -9.94 -3.69 8.41
N LYS A 86 -10.47 -2.89 9.34
CA LYS A 86 -11.93 -2.72 9.52
C LYS A 86 -12.61 -2.07 8.30
N GLY A 87 -11.85 -1.40 7.43
CA GLY A 87 -12.37 -0.66 6.26
C GLY A 87 -12.27 -1.38 4.91
N PHE A 88 -11.36 -2.35 4.76
CA PHE A 88 -11.15 -3.06 3.49
C PHE A 88 -11.28 -4.56 3.67
N ARG A 89 -12.14 -5.19 2.86
CA ARG A 89 -12.40 -6.64 2.91
C ARG A 89 -11.29 -7.50 2.31
N ALA A 90 -10.30 -6.90 1.64
CA ALA A 90 -9.21 -7.63 1.02
C ALA A 90 -8.04 -7.78 2.00
N LYS A 91 -7.59 -9.02 2.19
CA LYS A 91 -6.31 -9.37 2.78
C LYS A 91 -5.67 -10.50 1.99
N LEU A 92 -4.36 -10.62 2.07
CA LEU A 92 -3.63 -11.79 1.63
C LEU A 92 -3.55 -12.80 2.78
N GLU A 93 -3.72 -14.08 2.45
CA GLU A 93 -3.49 -15.16 3.42
C GLU A 93 -2.01 -15.55 3.34
N GLY A 94 -1.36 -15.82 4.47
CA GLY A 94 0.06 -16.24 4.48
C GLY A 94 0.32 -17.52 3.68
N SER A 95 -0.71 -18.34 3.43
CA SER A 95 -0.63 -19.53 2.58
C SER A 95 -0.28 -19.23 1.12
N VAL A 96 -0.54 -18.01 0.63
CA VAL A 96 -0.22 -17.60 -0.73
C VAL A 96 1.26 -17.27 -0.92
N VAL A 97 2.04 -17.20 0.17
CA VAL A 97 3.49 -17.01 0.11
C VAL A 97 4.18 -18.32 -0.31
N PRO A 98 5.02 -18.29 -1.36
CA PRO A 98 5.76 -19.47 -1.81
C PRO A 98 6.58 -20.10 -0.67
N LYS A 99 6.58 -21.44 -0.61
CA LYS A 99 7.29 -22.18 0.45
C LYS A 99 8.77 -21.77 0.56
N ALA A 100 9.43 -21.55 -0.58
CA ALA A 100 10.84 -21.14 -0.66
C ALA A 100 11.15 -19.79 0.01
N HIS A 101 10.15 -18.94 0.23
CA HIS A 101 10.34 -17.59 0.79
C HIS A 101 9.56 -17.37 2.09
N ARG A 102 8.98 -18.43 2.69
CA ARG A 102 8.21 -18.31 3.93
C ARG A 102 9.03 -17.76 5.09
N ASP A 103 10.31 -18.11 5.18
CA ASP A 103 11.19 -17.63 6.25
C ASP A 103 11.39 -16.10 6.16
N HIS A 104 11.52 -15.56 4.95
CA HIS A 104 11.60 -14.11 4.74
C HIS A 104 10.28 -13.43 5.13
N HIS A 105 9.13 -13.98 4.73
CA HIS A 105 7.82 -13.47 5.15
C HIS A 105 7.68 -13.47 6.67
N GLN A 106 7.96 -14.61 7.32
CA GLN A 106 7.86 -14.74 8.77
C GLN A 106 8.79 -13.77 9.50
N LYS A 107 10.01 -13.57 8.99
CA LYS A 107 10.95 -12.57 9.52
C LYS A 107 10.38 -11.16 9.48
N ILE A 108 9.81 -10.71 8.36
CA ILE A 108 9.21 -9.38 8.26
C ILE A 108 7.99 -9.24 9.18
N MET A 109 7.13 -10.26 9.22
CA MET A 109 5.99 -10.28 10.12
C MET A 109 6.45 -10.21 11.58
N GLN A 110 7.49 -10.94 11.98
CA GLN A 110 8.06 -10.90 13.32
C GLN A 110 8.65 -9.53 13.65
N LEU A 111 9.41 -8.92 12.73
CA LEU A 111 9.94 -7.56 12.91
C LEU A 111 8.81 -6.56 13.16
N ARG A 112 7.71 -6.63 12.40
CA ARG A 112 6.53 -5.78 12.63
C ARG A 112 5.96 -5.95 14.04
N HIS A 113 5.87 -7.19 14.55
CA HIS A 113 5.40 -7.43 15.91
C HIS A 113 6.36 -6.85 16.95
N GLN A 114 7.67 -7.03 16.76
CA GLN A 114 8.70 -6.53 17.67
C GLN A 114 8.73 -5.00 17.72
N TYR A 115 8.60 -4.30 16.59
CA TYR A 115 8.55 -2.84 16.56
C TYR A 115 7.32 -2.25 17.26
N VAL A 116 6.18 -2.94 17.19
CA VAL A 116 4.93 -2.48 17.84
C VAL A 116 4.93 -2.77 19.36
N ALA A 117 5.70 -3.76 19.82
CA ALA A 117 5.56 -4.34 21.16
C ALA A 117 6.72 -4.04 22.14
N HIS A 118 7.49 -2.96 21.94
CA HIS A 118 8.63 -2.48 22.77
C HIS A 118 10.04 -2.81 22.26
N ALA A 119 10.96 -1.85 22.47
CA ALA A 119 12.39 -1.95 22.18
C ALA A 119 13.05 -3.04 23.03
N GLY A 120 13.57 -4.09 22.39
CA GLY A 120 14.15 -5.25 23.07
C GLY A 120 14.21 -6.52 22.21
N GLY A 121 14.31 -6.39 20.88
CA GLY A 121 14.20 -7.49 19.91
C GLY A 121 15.06 -7.27 18.66
N GLY A 122 14.80 -8.00 17.58
CA GLY A 122 15.62 -7.96 16.36
C GLY A 122 15.66 -6.62 15.62
N GLY A 123 14.80 -5.66 15.98
CA GLY A 123 14.74 -4.31 15.41
C GLY A 123 15.41 -3.21 16.23
N GLU A 124 15.53 -3.39 17.55
CA GLU A 124 16.13 -2.42 18.49
C GLU A 124 16.72 -3.16 19.70
N GLY A 125 17.95 -2.80 20.10
CA GLY A 125 18.64 -3.39 21.24
C GLY A 125 19.48 -2.36 21.99
N SER A 126 20.04 -2.78 23.12
CA SER A 126 21.03 -2.00 23.85
C SER A 126 22.22 -2.89 24.19
N VAL A 127 23.43 -2.39 23.98
CA VAL A 127 24.67 -3.08 24.30
C VAL A 127 25.45 -2.30 25.35
N ASN A 128 26.04 -3.04 26.29
CA ASN A 128 26.88 -2.50 27.34
C ASN A 128 28.32 -2.93 27.05
N PHE A 129 29.24 -1.97 26.96
CA PHE A 129 30.66 -2.26 26.72
C PHE A 129 31.48 -2.00 27.98
N LEU A 130 32.30 -2.99 28.35
CA LEU A 130 33.37 -2.88 29.34
C LEU A 130 34.69 -3.12 28.62
N ALA A 131 35.54 -2.09 28.57
CA ALA A 131 36.89 -2.22 28.05
C ALA A 131 37.84 -2.61 29.19
N LEU A 132 38.54 -3.72 29.04
CA LEU A 132 39.58 -4.18 29.96
C LEU A 132 40.96 -3.91 29.37
N TYR A 133 41.95 -3.64 30.23
CA TYR A 133 43.32 -3.47 29.79
C TYR A 133 43.86 -4.83 29.32
N PRO A 134 44.38 -4.96 28.08
CA PRO A 134 44.75 -6.25 27.50
C PRO A 134 46.13 -6.72 27.98
N ASN A 135 46.38 -6.62 29.28
CA ASN A 135 47.60 -7.10 29.94
C ASN A 135 47.21 -7.93 31.16
N HIS A 136 47.56 -9.21 31.13
CA HIS A 136 47.19 -10.17 32.16
C HIS A 136 47.87 -9.93 33.52
N ASP A 137 49.02 -9.26 33.54
CA ASP A 137 49.78 -8.94 34.77
C ASP A 137 49.34 -7.60 35.38
N ARG A 138 48.62 -6.76 34.61
CA ARG A 138 48.13 -5.43 35.04
C ARG A 138 46.65 -5.26 34.76
N LYS A 139 45.83 -6.14 35.35
CA LYS A 139 44.38 -6.15 35.18
C LYS A 139 43.76 -4.85 35.69
N ARG A 140 43.07 -4.12 34.82
CA ARG A 140 42.25 -2.96 35.18
C ARG A 140 41.14 -2.72 34.18
N VAL A 141 40.10 -2.04 34.63
CA VAL A 141 39.07 -1.46 33.75
C VAL A 141 39.66 -0.23 33.08
N VAL A 142 39.51 -0.15 31.75
CA VAL A 142 39.94 1.00 30.94
C VAL A 142 38.79 1.99 30.77
N ALA A 143 37.61 1.47 30.43
CA ALA A 143 36.42 2.29 30.22
C ALA A 143 35.15 1.47 30.43
N VAL A 144 34.09 2.15 30.84
CA VAL A 144 32.72 1.64 30.83
C VAL A 144 31.92 2.56 29.93
N ALA A 145 31.38 2.02 28.83
CA ALA A 145 30.46 2.78 28.01
C ALA A 145 29.07 2.79 28.67
N PRO A 146 28.33 3.93 28.65
CA PRO A 146 26.92 3.90 28.98
C PRO A 146 26.17 2.97 28.00
N PRO A 147 24.99 2.44 28.37
CA PRO A 147 24.20 1.60 27.47
C PRO A 147 23.96 2.30 26.13
N LEU A 148 24.44 1.70 25.04
CA LEU A 148 24.32 2.26 23.69
C LEU A 148 23.10 1.64 22.99
N PRO A 149 22.08 2.43 22.61
CA PRO A 149 20.97 1.91 21.82
C PRO A 149 21.44 1.66 20.39
N VAL A 150 21.05 0.51 19.85
CA VAL A 150 21.28 0.13 18.45
C VAL A 150 19.93 -0.10 17.79
N ARG A 151 19.75 0.42 16.58
CA ARG A 151 18.53 0.27 15.79
C ARG A 151 18.87 -0.39 14.47
N LEU A 152 17.98 -1.26 13.99
CA LEU A 152 18.06 -1.83 12.66
C LEU A 152 17.81 -0.73 11.62
N THR A 153 18.82 -0.42 10.83
CA THR A 153 18.84 0.68 9.84
C THR A 153 18.62 0.21 8.41
N GLY A 154 18.17 -1.04 8.24
CA GLY A 154 18.06 -1.70 6.95
C GLY A 154 17.70 -3.16 7.06
N LEU A 155 17.44 -3.80 5.92
CA LEU A 155 17.32 -5.26 5.81
C LEU A 155 18.54 -5.77 5.05
N ASN A 156 19.10 -6.93 5.43
CA ASN A 156 20.19 -7.51 4.66
C ASN A 156 19.74 -7.91 3.25
N GLU A 157 20.70 -8.04 2.33
CA GLU A 157 20.45 -8.32 0.91
C GLU A 157 19.57 -9.56 0.69
N ALA A 158 19.90 -10.69 1.34
CA ALA A 158 19.12 -11.91 1.24
C ALA A 158 17.64 -11.71 1.63
N THR A 159 17.37 -10.90 2.67
CA THR A 159 15.99 -10.59 3.09
C THR A 159 15.30 -9.69 2.06
N ARG A 160 15.99 -8.70 1.49
CA ARG A 160 15.44 -7.81 0.46
C ARG A 160 15.08 -8.56 -0.82
N GLU A 161 15.99 -9.41 -1.31
CA GLU A 161 15.75 -10.19 -2.53
C GLU A 161 14.65 -11.24 -2.32
N GLY A 162 14.64 -11.92 -1.16
CA GLY A 162 13.55 -12.81 -0.78
C GLY A 162 12.20 -12.10 -0.72
N LEU A 163 12.15 -10.87 -0.19
CA LEU A 163 10.93 -10.07 -0.13
C LEU A 163 10.48 -9.62 -1.53
N ARG A 164 11.42 -9.20 -2.38
CA ARG A 164 11.16 -8.82 -3.78
C ARG A 164 10.55 -9.98 -4.57
N ALA A 165 11.08 -11.20 -4.41
CA ALA A 165 10.54 -12.39 -5.04
C ALA A 165 9.09 -12.65 -4.61
N ILE A 166 8.80 -12.58 -3.31
CA ILE A 166 7.43 -12.70 -2.79
C ILE A 166 6.53 -11.62 -3.41
N ILE A 167 6.95 -10.35 -3.39
CA ILE A 167 6.14 -9.23 -3.88
C ILE A 167 5.77 -9.41 -5.36
N SER A 168 6.70 -9.89 -6.19
CA SER A 168 6.44 -10.18 -7.61
C SER A 168 5.28 -11.18 -7.81
N ASP A 169 5.30 -12.28 -7.06
CA ASP A 169 4.24 -13.30 -7.12
C ASP A 169 2.90 -12.74 -6.60
N LEU A 170 2.95 -11.96 -5.52
CA LEU A 170 1.77 -11.32 -4.94
C LEU A 170 1.14 -10.31 -5.88
N LEU A 171 1.93 -9.50 -6.59
CA LEU A 171 1.42 -8.55 -7.57
C LEU A 171 0.65 -9.26 -8.69
N THR A 172 1.17 -10.40 -9.15
CA THR A 172 0.50 -11.25 -10.15
C THR A 172 -0.85 -11.75 -9.63
N LEU A 173 -0.87 -12.33 -8.42
CA LEU A 173 -2.08 -12.82 -7.77
C LEU A 173 -3.11 -11.70 -7.55
N VAL A 174 -2.66 -10.55 -7.05
CA VAL A 174 -3.51 -9.39 -6.76
C VAL A 174 -4.14 -8.86 -8.04
N LYS A 175 -3.40 -8.78 -9.14
CA LYS A 175 -3.93 -8.37 -10.45
C LYS A 175 -5.00 -9.34 -10.95
N GLN A 176 -4.79 -10.65 -10.81
CA GLN A 176 -5.82 -11.65 -11.15
C GLN A 176 -7.09 -11.45 -10.33
N LYS A 177 -6.98 -11.23 -9.01
CA LYS A 177 -8.13 -10.98 -8.14
C LYS A 177 -8.85 -9.66 -8.44
N GLN A 178 -8.10 -8.61 -8.80
CA GLN A 178 -8.67 -7.36 -9.30
C GLN A 178 -9.51 -7.61 -10.55
N ASN A 179 -8.96 -8.28 -11.57
CA ASN A 179 -9.69 -8.59 -12.80
C ASN A 179 -10.96 -9.40 -12.54
N GLN A 180 -10.92 -10.39 -11.65
CA GLN A 180 -12.10 -11.16 -11.25
C GLN A 180 -13.19 -10.27 -10.64
N CYS A 181 -12.81 -9.37 -9.73
CA CYS A 181 -13.74 -8.43 -9.12
C CYS A 181 -14.30 -7.45 -10.16
N MET A 182 -13.46 -6.89 -11.04
CA MET A 182 -13.88 -5.94 -12.06
C MET A 182 -14.85 -6.58 -13.07
N ASN A 183 -14.56 -7.80 -13.53
CA ASN A 183 -15.48 -8.53 -14.41
C ASN A 183 -16.86 -8.71 -13.77
N LYS A 184 -16.91 -9.03 -12.47
CA LYS A 184 -18.16 -9.15 -11.73
C LYS A 184 -18.88 -7.81 -11.54
N VAL A 185 -18.15 -6.72 -11.32
CA VAL A 185 -18.72 -5.36 -11.31
C VAL A 185 -19.35 -5.04 -12.66
N MET A 186 -18.65 -5.31 -13.76
CA MET A 186 -19.16 -5.05 -15.12
C MET A 186 -20.40 -5.91 -15.42
N GLU A 187 -20.42 -7.18 -15.02
CA GLU A 187 -21.62 -8.02 -15.11
C GLU A 187 -22.80 -7.45 -14.30
N GLU A 188 -22.55 -6.90 -13.11
CA GLU A 188 -23.59 -6.26 -12.28
C GLU A 188 -24.11 -4.98 -12.91
N ILE A 189 -23.23 -4.14 -13.46
CA ILE A 189 -23.59 -2.87 -14.12
C ILE A 189 -24.42 -3.14 -15.38
N LYS A 190 -24.01 -4.10 -16.23
CA LYS A 190 -24.75 -4.45 -17.46
C LYS A 190 -26.17 -4.95 -17.23
N LYS A 191 -26.49 -5.42 -16.02
CA LYS A 191 -27.82 -5.89 -15.63
C LYS A 191 -28.71 -4.77 -15.06
N GLN A 192 -28.18 -3.57 -14.89
CA GLN A 192 -28.98 -2.45 -14.41
C GLN A 192 -29.85 -1.90 -15.55
N ASP A 193 -31.03 -1.45 -15.18
CA ASP A 193 -31.91 -0.68 -16.05
C ASP A 193 -31.35 0.74 -16.21
N LEU A 194 -30.98 1.13 -17.44
CA LEU A 194 -30.39 2.42 -17.73
C LEU A 194 -31.35 3.56 -17.42
N GLU A 195 -32.64 3.45 -17.77
CA GLU A 195 -33.64 4.50 -17.51
C GLU A 195 -33.72 4.82 -16.02
N LYS A 196 -33.67 3.78 -15.19
CA LYS A 196 -33.64 3.92 -13.73
C LYS A 196 -32.35 4.56 -13.20
N LEU A 197 -31.22 4.39 -13.88
CA LEU A 197 -29.99 5.08 -13.49
C LEU A 197 -30.04 6.57 -13.88
N TYR A 198 -30.63 6.88 -15.03
CA TYR A 198 -30.83 8.26 -15.49
C TYR A 198 -31.83 9.03 -14.64
N SER A 199 -32.82 8.36 -14.04
CA SER A 199 -33.80 9.00 -13.15
C SER A 199 -33.19 9.65 -11.89
N TYR A 200 -31.92 9.39 -11.57
CA TYR A 200 -31.19 10.13 -10.52
C TYR A 200 -30.90 11.59 -10.92
N PHE A 201 -31.02 11.94 -12.20
CA PHE A 201 -30.67 13.23 -12.79
C PHE A 201 -31.87 13.91 -13.46
N ASP A 202 -33.10 13.47 -13.16
CA ASP A 202 -34.32 14.09 -13.69
C ASP A 202 -34.35 15.60 -13.36
N GLY A 203 -34.55 16.42 -14.39
CA GLY A 203 -34.56 17.89 -14.28
C GLY A 203 -33.19 18.57 -14.47
N GLU A 204 -32.12 17.82 -14.69
CA GLU A 204 -30.82 18.38 -15.10
C GLU A 204 -30.70 18.49 -16.61
N GLU A 205 -30.07 19.56 -17.10
CA GLU A 205 -29.78 19.71 -18.52
C GLU A 205 -28.71 18.71 -18.96
N GLY A 206 -29.03 17.94 -20.01
CA GLY A 206 -28.07 17.03 -20.64
C GLY A 206 -27.10 17.75 -21.57
N TYR A 207 -25.94 17.14 -21.75
CA TYR A 207 -24.94 17.52 -22.75
C TYR A 207 -24.56 16.29 -23.57
N THR A 208 -24.33 16.46 -24.87
CA THR A 208 -23.84 15.40 -25.76
C THR A 208 -22.34 15.61 -26.00
N PRO A 209 -21.45 14.95 -25.23
CA PRO A 209 -20.01 15.03 -25.44
C PRO A 209 -19.61 14.44 -26.81
N ASP A 210 -18.58 15.00 -27.43
CA ASP A 210 -18.01 14.48 -28.68
C ASP A 210 -17.07 13.29 -28.40
N ILE A 211 -17.55 12.34 -27.61
CA ILE A 211 -16.90 11.06 -27.35
C ILE A 211 -17.49 10.08 -28.35
N GLY A 212 -16.63 9.44 -29.14
CA GLY A 212 -17.04 8.31 -29.98
C GLY A 212 -17.66 7.18 -29.15
N PRO A 213 -17.91 6.01 -29.76
CA PRO A 213 -18.52 4.87 -29.06
C PRO A 213 -17.75 4.38 -27.81
N SER A 214 -16.50 4.83 -27.63
CA SER A 214 -15.69 4.62 -26.45
C SER A 214 -14.85 5.86 -26.11
N PHE A 215 -14.67 6.13 -24.82
CA PHE A 215 -13.70 7.11 -24.33
C PHE A 215 -12.28 6.51 -24.39
N ASP A 216 -11.38 7.12 -25.16
CA ASP A 216 -9.96 6.70 -25.32
C ASP A 216 -8.97 7.52 -24.47
N GLY A 217 -9.47 8.22 -23.44
CA GLY A 217 -8.62 9.00 -22.55
C GLY A 217 -8.17 8.25 -21.30
N ARG A 218 -7.40 8.94 -20.45
CA ARG A 218 -6.99 8.47 -19.13
C ARG A 218 -7.87 9.04 -18.02
N ILE A 219 -8.05 8.25 -16.97
CA ILE A 219 -8.68 8.69 -15.72
C ILE A 219 -7.58 9.19 -14.79
N GLN A 220 -7.50 10.50 -14.58
CA GLN A 220 -6.68 11.08 -13.51
C GLN A 220 -7.50 11.10 -12.23
N HIS A 221 -6.85 10.88 -11.08
CA HIS A 221 -7.50 11.03 -9.79
C HIS A 221 -6.54 11.58 -8.74
N THR A 222 -7.01 12.49 -7.91
CA THR A 222 -6.27 13.07 -6.79
C THR A 222 -7.17 13.13 -5.55
N MET A 223 -6.55 13.15 -4.38
CA MET A 223 -7.23 13.40 -3.12
C MET A 223 -6.47 14.50 -2.39
N ASP A 224 -7.19 15.53 -1.94
CA ASP A 224 -6.56 16.59 -1.15
C ASP A 224 -6.41 16.19 0.33
N GLN A 225 -5.75 17.06 1.11
CA GLN A 225 -5.56 16.86 2.55
C GLN A 225 -6.87 16.83 3.36
N HIS A 226 -7.98 17.30 2.79
CA HIS A 226 -9.32 17.28 3.40
C HIS A 226 -10.11 16.02 3.00
N GLY A 227 -9.51 15.11 2.22
CA GLY A 227 -10.15 13.89 1.76
C GLY A 227 -11.12 14.10 0.59
N ARG A 228 -11.06 15.25 -0.09
CA ARG A 228 -11.88 15.50 -1.29
C ARG A 228 -11.24 14.79 -2.48
N PHE A 229 -12.04 13.98 -3.18
CA PHE A 229 -11.63 13.24 -4.37
C PHE A 229 -11.91 14.02 -5.63
N TYR A 230 -10.92 14.15 -6.49
CA TYR A 230 -11.05 14.67 -7.84
C TYR A 230 -10.76 13.52 -8.78
N VAL A 231 -11.65 13.31 -9.74
CA VAL A 231 -11.36 12.45 -10.89
C VAL A 231 -11.35 13.37 -12.12
N LYS A 232 -10.67 13.02 -13.21
CA LYS A 232 -10.76 13.79 -14.46
C LYS A 232 -10.59 12.84 -15.62
N LEU A 233 -11.50 12.93 -16.58
CA LEU A 233 -11.37 12.25 -17.84
C LEU A 233 -10.55 13.15 -18.75
N VAL A 234 -9.31 12.76 -19.03
CA VAL A 234 -8.37 13.52 -19.85
C VAL A 234 -8.15 12.75 -21.15
N ARG A 235 -8.53 13.33 -22.28
CA ARG A 235 -8.10 12.85 -23.60
C ARG A 235 -6.60 13.08 -23.78
#